data_AF-A0A8X6JUX1-F1
#
_entry.id   AF-A0A8X6JUX1-F1
#
_cell.length_a   1.000
_cell.length_b   1.000
_cell.length_c   1.000
_cell.angle_alpha   90.00
_cell.angle_beta   90.00
_cell.angle_gamma   90.00
#
_symmetry.space_group_name_H-M   'P 1'
#
loop_
_entity.id
_entity.type
_entity.pdbx_description
1 polymer ?
#
loop_
_entity_poly.entity_id
_entity_poly.type
_entity_poly.pdbx_seq_one_letter_code
_entity_poly.pdbx_strand_id
1 'polypeptide(L)'
;MDPLLSLTNTRLIKPIIEEKTLIFYEKLIRINVPFFWDCYKNVPRHLKTQNGFLQRILELRTELELNVEIVQGFLKSQNPVNYVKIDSKLDLAQPFIKGQLSQSSLKILALETIHNFYHEAE
;
A
#
# COMPACT_ATOMS: atom_id res chain seq x y z
N MET A 1 8.73 -16.43 -19.63
CA MET A 1 9.83 -16.05 -18.72
C MET A 1 10.57 -14.90 -19.37
N ASP A 2 10.66 -13.75 -18.70
CA ASP A 2 11.33 -12.57 -19.27
C ASP A 2 12.85 -12.83 -19.40
N PRO A 3 13.42 -12.80 -20.62
CA PRO A 3 14.84 -13.12 -20.85
C PRO A 3 15.80 -12.21 -20.08
N LEU A 4 15.40 -10.95 -19.89
CA LEU A 4 16.18 -9.96 -19.16
C LEU A 4 16.25 -10.29 -17.66
N LEU A 5 15.12 -10.71 -17.06
CA LEU A 5 15.07 -11.10 -15.66
C LEU A 5 15.97 -12.31 -15.38
N SER A 6 16.04 -13.26 -16.32
CA SER A 6 16.91 -14.44 -16.19
C SER A 6 18.41 -14.13 -16.35
N LEU A 7 18.76 -13.06 -17.05
CA LEU A 7 20.15 -12.73 -17.39
C LEU A 7 20.77 -11.71 -16.43
N THR A 8 20.00 -10.71 -15.99
CA THR A 8 20.50 -9.58 -15.21
C THR A 8 19.83 -9.44 -13.85
N ASN A 9 18.86 -10.31 -13.53
CA ASN A 9 18.03 -10.24 -12.33
C ASN A 9 17.32 -8.88 -12.14
N THR A 10 17.24 -8.07 -13.20
CA THR A 10 16.56 -6.78 -13.22
C THR A 10 15.20 -6.95 -13.90
N ARG A 11 14.15 -6.55 -13.19
CA ARG A 11 12.80 -6.48 -13.73
C ARG A 11 12.70 -5.28 -14.67
N LEU A 12 11.99 -5.46 -15.79
CA LEU A 12 11.65 -4.35 -16.68
C LEU A 12 10.87 -3.28 -15.90
N ILE A 13 11.12 -2.00 -16.18
CA ILE A 13 10.51 -0.90 -15.42
C ILE A 13 9.00 -0.79 -15.68
N LYS A 14 8.54 -1.19 -16.88
CA LYS A 14 7.14 -1.15 -17.30
C LYS A 14 6.22 -2.01 -16.42
N PRO A 15 6.47 -3.32 -16.20
CA PRO A 15 5.64 -4.13 -15.31
C PRO A 15 5.69 -3.64 -13.85
N ILE A 16 6.81 -3.06 -13.40
CA ILE A 16 6.87 -2.42 -12.07
C ILE A 16 5.92 -1.21 -12.00
N ILE A 17 5.93 -0.36 -13.03
CA ILE A 17 5.04 0.81 -13.09
C ILE A 17 3.58 0.37 -13.12
N GLU A 18 3.24 -0.65 -13.91
CA GLU A 18 1.88 -1.21 -13.99
C GLU A 18 1.42 -1.76 -12.63
N GLU A 19 2.24 -2.59 -11.98
CA GLU A 19 1.97 -3.14 -10.64
C GLU A 19 1.76 -2.03 -9.60
N LYS A 20 2.66 -1.05 -9.55
CA LYS A 20 2.56 0.06 -8.59
C LYS A 20 1.37 0.97 -8.88
N THR A 21 1.04 1.20 -10.14
CA THR A 21 -0.13 2.01 -10.55
C THR A 21 -1.42 1.33 -10.13
N LEU A 22 -1.52 0.01 -10.28
CA LEU A 22 -2.68 -0.78 -9.86
C LEU A 22 -2.88 -0.74 -8.34
N ILE A 23 -1.82 -1.00 -7.56
CA ILE A 23 -1.85 -0.93 -6.09
C ILE A 23 -2.30 0.46 -5.64
N PHE A 24 -1.82 1.50 -6.32
CA PHE A 24 -2.12 2.87 -5.96
C PHE A 24 -3.57 3.26 -6.31
N TYR A 25 -4.07 2.86 -7.48
CA TYR A 25 -5.46 3.05 -7.86
C TYR A 25 -6.42 2.41 -6.86
N GLU A 26 -6.14 1.17 -6.44
CA GLU A 26 -6.89 0.47 -5.40
C GLU A 26 -6.91 1.22 -4.06
N LYS A 27 -5.77 1.78 -3.65
CA LYS A 27 -5.71 2.61 -2.44
C LYS A 27 -6.62 3.82 -2.54
N LEU A 28 -6.64 4.50 -3.69
CA LEU A 28 -7.49 5.68 -3.90
C LEU A 28 -8.99 5.36 -3.80
N ILE A 29 -9.45 4.30 -4.48
CA ILE A 29 -10.87 3.91 -4.44
C ILE A 29 -11.33 3.45 -3.05
N ARG A 30 -10.40 2.96 -2.21
CA ARG A 30 -10.69 2.51 -0.83
C ARG A 30 -10.75 3.65 0.18
N ILE A 31 -10.16 4.81 -0.12
CA ILE A 31 -10.37 6.00 0.71
C ILE A 31 -11.84 6.34 0.60
N ASN A 32 -12.57 6.20 1.71
CA ASN A 32 -14.00 6.48 1.81
C ASN A 32 -14.26 7.98 1.60
N VAL A 33 -14.22 8.40 0.34
CA VAL A 33 -14.67 9.71 -0.12
C VAL A 33 -16.00 9.45 -0.83
N PRO A 34 -17.13 9.48 -0.11
CA PRO A 34 -18.40 8.87 -0.54
C PRO A 34 -19.00 9.43 -1.84
N PHE A 35 -18.40 10.46 -2.43
CA PHE A 35 -18.90 11.10 -3.64
C PHE A 35 -17.81 11.57 -4.62
N PHE A 36 -16.55 11.64 -4.20
CA PHE A 36 -15.58 12.35 -5.04
C PHE A 36 -15.14 11.50 -6.24
N TRP A 37 -14.94 10.20 -6.05
CA TRP A 37 -14.44 9.30 -7.09
C TRP A 37 -15.50 8.97 -8.15
N ASP A 38 -16.70 8.58 -7.70
CA ASP A 38 -17.77 8.15 -8.61
C ASP A 38 -18.37 9.30 -9.41
N CYS A 39 -18.29 10.53 -8.89
CA CYS A 39 -18.75 11.74 -9.58
C CYS A 39 -17.62 12.53 -10.24
N TYR A 40 -16.37 12.03 -10.22
CA TYR A 40 -15.24 12.74 -10.82
C TYR A 40 -15.36 12.74 -12.34
N LYS A 41 -15.84 13.85 -12.91
CA LYS A 41 -15.78 14.07 -14.35
C LYS A 41 -14.39 14.60 -14.71
N ASN A 42 -13.66 13.82 -15.50
CA ASN A 42 -12.40 14.26 -16.09
C ASN A 42 -12.69 15.31 -17.18
N VAL A 43 -12.92 16.57 -16.77
CA VAL A 43 -13.17 17.70 -17.67
C VAL A 43 -11.96 18.63 -17.66
N PRO A 44 -11.45 19.07 -18.82
CA PRO A 44 -10.40 20.05 -18.90
C PRO A 44 -10.85 21.34 -18.21
N ARG A 45 -10.07 21.83 -17.23
CA ARG A 45 -10.34 23.11 -16.56
C ARG A 45 -9.50 24.17 -17.27
N HIS A 46 -10.14 25.24 -17.73
CA HIS A 46 -9.56 26.29 -18.59
C HIS A 46 -8.23 26.91 -18.13
N LEU A 47 -7.85 26.76 -16.85
CA LEU A 47 -6.63 27.35 -16.28
C LEU A 47 -5.50 26.35 -16.01
N LYS A 48 -5.70 25.05 -16.27
CA LYS A 48 -4.65 24.04 -16.10
C LYS A 48 -4.34 23.38 -17.44
N THR A 49 -3.12 23.59 -17.92
CA THR A 49 -2.58 22.97 -19.14
C THR A 49 -2.10 21.54 -18.90
N GLN A 50 -1.81 21.18 -17.64
CA GLN A 50 -1.43 19.83 -17.24
C GLN A 50 -2.57 19.13 -16.52
N ASN A 51 -2.79 17.87 -16.90
CA ASN A 51 -3.70 16.98 -16.23
C ASN A 51 -3.32 16.81 -14.76
N GLY A 52 -4.30 17.02 -13.89
CA GLY A 52 -4.17 16.68 -12.48
C GLY A 52 -3.93 15.18 -12.33
N PHE A 53 -3.35 14.81 -11.19
CA PHE A 53 -3.01 13.43 -10.85
C PHE A 53 -4.11 12.40 -11.17
N LEU A 54 -5.36 12.73 -10.84
CA LEU A 54 -6.51 11.84 -11.06
C LEU A 54 -6.89 11.70 -12.51
N GLN A 55 -6.78 12.78 -13.28
CA GLN A 55 -7.00 12.76 -14.72
C GLN A 55 -5.97 11.84 -15.38
N ARG A 56 -4.69 11.94 -14.95
CA ARG A 56 -3.63 11.08 -15.47
C ARG A 56 -3.81 9.61 -15.10
N ILE A 57 -4.27 9.30 -13.88
CA ILE A 57 -4.55 7.92 -13.46
C ILE A 57 -5.72 7.33 -14.26
N LEU A 58 -6.79 8.10 -14.47
CA LEU A 58 -7.93 7.65 -15.26
C LEU A 58 -7.55 7.42 -16.72
N GLU A 59 -6.73 8.29 -17.31
CA GLU A 59 -6.15 8.11 -18.65
C GLU A 59 -5.34 6.83 -18.75
N LEU A 60 -4.40 6.62 -17.82
CA LEU A 60 -3.57 5.42 -17.77
C LEU A 60 -4.41 4.15 -17.59
N ARG A 61 -5.48 4.21 -16.79
CA ARG A 61 -6.42 3.07 -16.64
C ARG A 61 -7.05 2.70 -17.98
N THR A 62 -7.51 3.68 -18.76
CA THR A 62 -8.05 3.44 -20.10
C THR A 62 -6.99 3.01 -21.11
N GLU A 63 -5.81 3.65 -21.12
CA GLU A 63 -4.69 3.31 -22.02
C GLU A 63 -4.18 1.88 -21.81
N LEU A 64 -4.20 1.40 -20.56
CA LEU A 64 -3.69 0.08 -20.16
C LEU A 64 -4.77 -0.98 -20.00
N GLU A 65 -6.04 -0.67 -20.35
CA GLU A 65 -7.19 -1.59 -20.25
C GLU A 65 -7.30 -2.31 -18.89
N LEU A 66 -6.97 -1.61 -17.79
CA LEU A 66 -6.94 -2.20 -16.46
C LEU A 66 -8.36 -2.52 -15.98
N ASN A 67 -8.68 -3.81 -15.92
CA ASN A 67 -9.96 -4.29 -15.41
C ASN A 67 -9.93 -4.33 -13.87
N VAL A 68 -10.68 -3.41 -13.25
CA VAL A 68 -10.71 -3.18 -11.79
C VAL A 68 -11.35 -4.35 -11.05
N GLU A 69 -12.16 -5.16 -11.73
CA GLU A 69 -12.83 -6.32 -11.14
C GLU A 69 -11.86 -7.44 -10.73
N ILE A 70 -10.63 -7.44 -11.27
CA ILE A 70 -9.67 -8.55 -11.11
C ILE A 70 -8.84 -8.44 -9.82
N VAL A 71 -8.81 -7.28 -9.15
CA VAL A 71 -7.94 -7.10 -7.96
C VAL A 71 -8.60 -7.63 -6.69
N GLN A 72 -8.80 -8.94 -6.65
CA GLN A 72 -9.04 -9.67 -5.40
C GLN A 72 -7.73 -9.66 -4.59
N GLY A 73 -7.73 -8.99 -3.44
CA GLY A 73 -6.62 -9.16 -2.50
C GLY A 73 -6.43 -8.04 -1.48
N PHE A 74 -6.94 -6.84 -1.70
CA PHE A 74 -6.83 -5.81 -0.68
C PHE A 74 -8.04 -5.87 0.26
N LEU A 75 -7.79 -5.92 1.57
CA LEU A 75 -8.81 -5.71 2.58
C LEU A 75 -9.28 -4.25 2.51
N LYS A 76 -10.60 -4.00 2.61
CA LYS A 76 -11.10 -2.61 2.71
C LYS A 76 -10.41 -1.98 3.92
N SER A 77 -9.87 -0.76 3.78
CA SER A 77 -9.31 -0.06 4.93
C SER A 77 -10.45 0.16 5.91
N GLN A 78 -10.46 -0.61 7.00
CA GLN A 78 -11.41 -0.39 8.06
C GLN A 78 -11.05 0.94 8.72
N ASN A 79 -12.04 1.79 8.97
CA ASN A 79 -11.83 3.04 9.66
C ASN A 79 -11.28 2.74 11.07
N PRO A 80 -10.13 3.27 11.49
CA PRO A 80 -9.59 3.07 12.83
C PRO A 80 -10.59 3.45 13.95
N VAL A 81 -11.52 4.37 13.69
CA VAL A 81 -12.59 4.76 14.61
C VAL A 81 -13.64 3.66 14.80
N ASN A 82 -13.81 2.76 13.82
CA ASN A 82 -14.76 1.66 13.91
C ASN A 82 -14.21 0.47 14.71
N TYR A 83 -12.94 0.50 15.12
CA TYR A 83 -12.39 -0.53 16.01
C TYR A 83 -12.83 -0.23 17.44
N VAL A 84 -13.92 -0.88 17.85
CA VAL A 84 -14.49 -0.75 19.20
C VAL A 84 -13.52 -1.28 20.28
N LYS A 85 -12.60 -2.17 19.90
CA LYS A 85 -11.60 -2.74 20.81
C LYS A 85 -10.29 -2.98 20.06
N ILE A 86 -9.29 -2.14 20.34
CA ILE A 86 -7.92 -2.33 19.88
C ILE A 86 -7.19 -3.06 21.00
N ASP A 87 -6.82 -4.32 20.76
CA ASP A 87 -5.91 -5.02 21.68
C ASP A 87 -4.50 -4.49 21.43
N SER A 88 -3.91 -3.85 22.43
CA SER A 88 -2.58 -3.25 22.33
C SER A 88 -1.69 -3.86 23.39
N LYS A 89 -0.64 -4.55 22.94
CA LYS A 89 0.40 -5.10 23.82
C LYS A 89 1.58 -4.14 23.80
N LEU A 90 1.72 -3.38 24.88
CA LEU A 90 2.79 -2.38 25.07
C LEU A 90 4.02 -2.98 25.73
N ASP A 91 3.88 -4.18 26.29
CA ASP A 91 4.98 -4.88 26.94
C ASP A 91 5.92 -5.50 25.91
N LEU A 92 7.21 -5.43 26.22
CA LEU A 92 8.25 -6.14 25.47
C LEU A 92 8.19 -7.63 25.82
N ALA A 93 8.57 -8.48 24.87
CA ALA A 93 8.68 -9.93 25.15
C ALA A 93 9.67 -10.21 26.29
N GLN A 94 10.67 -9.36 26.47
CA GLN A 94 11.63 -9.41 27.56
C GLN A 94 11.96 -8.00 28.09
N PRO A 95 11.97 -7.78 29.41
CA PRO A 95 12.43 -6.52 29.99
C PRO A 95 13.95 -6.37 29.82
N PHE A 96 14.39 -5.15 29.50
CA PHE A 96 15.82 -4.83 29.39
C PHE A 96 16.12 -3.40 29.88
N ILE A 97 17.39 -3.15 30.21
CA ILE A 97 17.88 -1.81 30.53
C ILE A 97 18.56 -1.22 29.27
N LYS A 98 18.10 -0.05 28.83
CA LYS A 98 18.54 0.59 27.57
C LYS A 98 20.06 0.77 27.45
N GLY A 99 20.77 0.93 28.57
CA GLY A 99 22.22 1.09 28.59
C GLY A 99 23.03 -0.21 28.54
N GLN A 100 22.40 -1.38 28.66
CA GLN A 100 23.10 -2.67 28.72
C GLN A 100 23.17 -3.38 27.37
N LEU A 101 22.28 -3.06 26.44
CA LEU A 101 22.17 -3.73 25.14
C LEU A 101 22.65 -2.82 24.00
N SER A 102 23.28 -3.44 23.02
CA SER A 102 23.63 -2.77 21.77
C SER A 102 22.37 -2.56 20.91
N GLN A 103 22.44 -1.59 20.00
CA GLN A 103 21.33 -1.27 19.11
C GLN A 103 20.90 -2.44 18.22
N SER A 104 21.84 -3.32 17.85
CA SER A 104 21.53 -4.54 17.09
C SER A 104 20.72 -5.53 17.91
N SER A 105 21.08 -5.75 19.18
CA SER A 105 20.32 -6.62 20.10
C SER A 105 18.92 -6.06 20.38
N LEU A 106 18.80 -4.74 20.55
CA LEU A 106 17.49 -4.09 20.70
C LEU A 106 16.59 -4.27 19.49
N LYS A 107 17.16 -4.19 18.29
CA LYS A 107 16.42 -4.42 17.04
C LYS A 107 15.90 -5.85 16.97
N ILE A 108 16.72 -6.84 17.33
CA ILE A 108 16.32 -8.25 17.34
C ILE A 108 15.17 -8.46 18.32
N LEU A 109 15.31 -7.97 19.56
CA LEU A 109 14.27 -8.10 20.58
C LEU A 109 12.95 -7.44 20.16
N ALA A 110 13.01 -6.30 19.48
CA ALA A 110 11.82 -5.64 18.95
C ALA A 110 11.14 -6.50 17.87
N LEU A 111 11.91 -7.13 16.98
CA LEU A 111 11.37 -8.02 15.95
C LEU A 111 10.74 -9.27 16.56
N GLU A 112 11.38 -9.87 17.56
CA GLU A 112 10.83 -11.01 18.32
C GLU A 112 9.52 -10.63 19.03
N THR A 113 9.50 -9.45 19.66
CA THR A 113 8.30 -8.91 20.30
C THR A 113 7.15 -8.75 19.29
N ILE A 114 7.44 -8.19 18.10
CA ILE A 114 6.44 -8.04 17.04
C ILE A 114 5.94 -9.40 16.57
N HIS A 115 6.85 -10.34 16.30
CA HIS A 115 6.51 -11.68 15.83
C HIS A 115 5.61 -12.43 16.83
N ASN A 116 5.94 -12.40 18.11
CA ASN A 116 5.19 -13.12 19.14
C ASN A 116 3.80 -12.52 19.38
N PHE A 117 3.69 -11.19 19.35
CA PHE A 117 2.45 -10.50 19.72
C PHE A 117 1.52 -10.17 18.55
N TYR A 118 2.05 -10.02 17.34
CA TYR A 118 1.33 -9.57 16.15
C TYR A 118 1.61 -10.47 14.94
N HIS A 119 1.59 -11.80 15.12
CA HIS A 119 1.62 -12.72 13.98
C HIS A 119 0.33 -12.58 13.17
N GLU A 120 0.45 -12.63 11.84
CA GLU A 120 -0.72 -12.73 10.96
C GLU A 120 -1.36 -14.11 11.20
N ALA A 121 -2.66 -14.13 11.52
CA ALA A 121 -3.41 -15.37 11.59
C ALA A 121 -3.52 -15.96 10.17
N GLU A 122 -3.21 -17.25 10.01
CA GLU A 122 -3.41 -18.00 8.76
C GLU A 122 -4.89 -18.05 8.32
#